data_AF-A0A356TAR0-F1
#
_entry.id   AF-A0A356TAR0-F1
#
_cell.length_a   1.000
_cell.length_b   1.000
_cell.length_c   1.000
_cell.angle_alpha   90.00
_cell.angle_beta   90.00
_cell.angle_gamma   90.00
#
_symmetry.space_group_name_H-M   'P 1'
#
loop_
_entity.id
_entity.type
_entity.pdbx_description
1 polymer ?
#
loop_
_entity_poly.entity_id
_entity_poly.type
_entity_poly.pdbx_seq_one_letter_code
_entity_poly.pdbx_strand_id
1 'polypeptide(L)'
;MFVAPLSLSSMLDDAFTAISRDGAGTVEVGIRLQKSFLSLSCLGHTALTRSARAHSKAHLARAERAMSHPADLAEISGWASRVQEPRSVGVDAFAEPPAG
;
A
#
# COMPACT_ATOMS: atom_id res chain seq x y z
N MET A 1 -18.33 -6.75 -28.09
CA MET A 1 -17.76 -5.83 -27.09
C MET A 1 -16.34 -6.28 -26.81
N PHE A 2 -15.34 -5.43 -27.04
CA PHE A 2 -13.93 -5.72 -26.76
C PHE A 2 -13.53 -4.90 -25.54
N VAL A 3 -13.07 -5.54 -24.47
CA VAL A 3 -12.51 -4.85 -23.30
C VAL A 3 -11.00 -4.77 -23.50
N ALA A 4 -10.44 -3.56 -23.42
CA ALA A 4 -8.99 -3.38 -23.52
C ALA A 4 -8.28 -4.11 -22.37
N PRO A 5 -7.04 -4.60 -22.56
CA PRO A 5 -6.27 -5.21 -21.50
C PRO A 5 -6.14 -4.27 -20.30
N LEU A 6 -6.59 -4.74 -19.13
CA LEU A 6 -6.58 -3.93 -17.92
C LEU A 6 -5.16 -3.89 -17.33
N SER A 7 -4.62 -2.69 -17.15
CA SER A 7 -3.31 -2.52 -16.53
C SER A 7 -3.38 -2.74 -15.02
N LEU A 8 -2.32 -3.28 -14.41
CA LEU A 8 -2.25 -3.41 -12.95
C LEU A 8 -2.36 -2.06 -12.22
N SER A 9 -1.89 -0.96 -12.84
CA SER A 9 -2.10 0.37 -12.26
C SER A 9 -3.58 0.68 -12.18
N SER A 10 -4.32 0.52 -13.29
CA SER A 10 -5.76 0.77 -13.34
C SER A 10 -6.54 -0.11 -12.36
N MET A 11 -6.17 -1.40 -12.23
CA MET A 11 -6.77 -2.28 -11.24
C MET A 11 -6.60 -1.76 -9.80
N LEU A 12 -5.38 -1.33 -9.47
CA LEU A 12 -5.09 -0.79 -8.14
C LEU A 12 -5.76 0.58 -7.94
N ASP A 13 -5.83 1.40 -8.98
CA ASP A 13 -6.51 2.69 -8.94
C ASP A 13 -7.99 2.48 -8.60
N ASP A 14 -8.66 1.56 -9.28
CA ASP A 14 -10.07 1.19 -9.04
C ASP A 14 -10.29 0.60 -7.64
N ALA A 15 -9.36 -0.24 -7.18
CA ALA A 15 -9.48 -0.92 -5.88
C ALA A 15 -9.20 0.00 -4.68
N PHE A 16 -8.22 0.91 -4.80
CA PHE A 16 -7.66 1.61 -3.64
C PHE A 16 -7.85 3.11 -3.64
N THR A 17 -8.11 3.77 -4.78
CA THR A 17 -8.11 5.24 -4.83
C THR A 17 -9.20 5.86 -3.98
N ALA A 18 -10.43 5.32 -4.03
CA ALA A 18 -11.55 5.83 -3.23
C ALA A 18 -11.25 5.70 -1.72
N ILE A 19 -10.84 4.52 -1.27
CA ILE A 19 -10.52 4.25 0.14
C ILE A 19 -9.31 5.09 0.59
N SER A 20 -8.29 5.24 -0.26
CA SER A 20 -7.09 6.04 0.02
C SER A 20 -7.41 7.53 0.18
N ARG A 21 -8.38 8.04 -0.59
CA ARG A 21 -8.86 9.43 -0.50
C ARG A 21 -9.73 9.64 0.73
N ASP A 22 -10.76 8.81 0.88
CA ASP A 22 -11.80 9.02 1.89
C ASP A 22 -11.29 8.64 3.29
N GLY A 23 -10.38 7.65 3.38
CA GLY A 23 -9.73 7.23 4.62
C GLY A 23 -8.43 7.95 4.95
N ALA A 24 -8.05 9.02 4.23
CA ALA A 24 -6.79 9.72 4.43
C ALA A 24 -6.61 10.28 5.85
N GLY A 25 -7.70 10.61 6.55
CA GLY A 25 -7.68 11.10 7.93
C GLY A 25 -7.84 10.01 9.00
N THR A 26 -7.89 8.72 8.62
CA THR A 26 -8.14 7.61 9.56
C THR A 26 -6.93 6.70 9.67
N VAL A 27 -6.28 6.70 10.83
CA VAL A 27 -5.02 5.96 11.07
C VAL A 27 -5.15 4.47 10.79
N GLU A 28 -6.26 3.84 11.19
CA GLU A 28 -6.49 2.41 11.00
C GLU A 28 -6.62 2.05 9.52
N VAL A 29 -7.25 2.91 8.71
CA VAL A 29 -7.36 2.72 7.27
C VAL A 29 -6.00 2.88 6.62
N GLY A 30 -5.24 3.91 7.01
CA GLY A 30 -3.92 4.14 6.44
C GLY A 30 -2.93 3.04 6.73
N ILE A 31 -2.89 2.53 7.97
CA ILE A 31 -2.04 1.37 8.33
C ILE A 31 -2.42 0.15 7.50
N ARG A 32 -3.72 -0.14 7.33
CA ARG A 32 -4.20 -1.28 6.51
C ARG A 32 -3.82 -1.13 5.05
N LEU A 33 -3.96 0.07 4.48
CA LEU A 33 -3.54 0.35 3.11
C LEU A 33 -2.03 0.14 2.93
N GLN A 34 -1.20 0.68 3.83
CA GLN A 34 0.25 0.49 3.73
C GLN A 34 0.67 -0.97 3.86
N LYS A 35 0.05 -1.73 4.76
CA LYS A 35 0.28 -3.19 4.87
C LYS A 35 -0.12 -3.93 3.60
N SER A 36 -1.28 -3.62 3.02
CA SER A 36 -1.72 -4.21 1.75
C SER A 36 -0.74 -3.90 0.62
N PHE A 37 -0.27 -2.65 0.50
CA PHE A 37 0.71 -2.28 -0.52
C PHE A 37 2.06 -2.96 -0.28
N LEU A 38 2.49 -3.10 0.97
CA LEU A 38 3.69 -3.88 1.31
C LEU A 38 3.54 -5.32 0.81
N SER A 39 2.45 -6.00 1.17
CA SER A 39 2.18 -7.36 0.73
C SER A 39 2.17 -7.49 -0.79
N LEU A 40 1.46 -6.61 -1.50
CA LEU A 40 1.41 -6.60 -2.96
C LEU A 40 2.78 -6.36 -3.59
N SER A 41 3.62 -5.53 -2.95
CA SER A 41 4.98 -5.25 -3.43
C SER A 41 5.93 -6.45 -3.29
N CYS A 42 5.60 -7.41 -2.43
CA CYS A 42 6.43 -8.59 -2.17
C CYS A 42 6.10 -9.80 -3.09
N LEU A 43 5.05 -9.73 -3.91
CA LEU A 43 4.60 -10.87 -4.74
C LEU A 43 5.49 -11.19 -5.97
N GLY A 44 6.67 -10.57 -6.09
CA GLY A 44 7.63 -10.88 -7.16
C GLY A 44 7.26 -10.38 -8.57
N HIS A 45 6.14 -9.67 -8.72
CA HIS A 45 5.74 -9.09 -9.99
C HIS A 45 6.17 -7.62 -10.10
N THR A 46 7.08 -7.29 -11.02
CA THR A 46 7.68 -5.95 -11.16
C THR A 46 6.65 -4.83 -11.34
N ALA A 47 5.65 -5.02 -12.21
CA ALA A 47 4.62 -4.00 -12.41
C ALA A 47 3.74 -3.81 -11.15
N LEU A 48 3.34 -4.89 -10.47
CA LEU A 48 2.60 -4.82 -9.22
C LEU A 48 3.42 -4.13 -8.11
N THR A 49 4.72 -4.44 -8.02
CA THR A 49 5.65 -3.78 -7.08
C THR A 49 5.68 -2.28 -7.31
N ARG A 50 5.81 -1.85 -8.57
CA ARG A 50 5.82 -0.44 -8.95
C ARG A 50 4.49 0.23 -8.62
N SER A 51 3.37 -0.39 -8.99
CA SER A 51 2.04 0.16 -8.75
C SER A 51 1.72 0.25 -7.25
N ALA A 52 2.03 -0.78 -6.45
CA ALA A 52 1.83 -0.77 -5.01
C ALA A 52 2.67 0.32 -4.31
N ARG A 53 3.93 0.49 -4.71
CA ARG A 53 4.79 1.58 -4.21
C ARG A 53 4.25 2.96 -4.55
N ALA A 54 3.73 3.15 -5.76
CA ALA A 54 3.13 4.41 -6.18
C ALA A 54 1.87 4.74 -5.35
N HIS A 55 1.00 3.75 -5.13
CA HIS A 55 -0.21 3.90 -4.32
C HIS A 55 0.10 4.18 -2.84
N SER A 56 1.12 3.50 -2.29
CA SER A 56 1.64 3.76 -0.94
C SER A 56 2.07 5.22 -0.76
N LYS A 57 2.84 5.77 -1.70
CA LYS A 57 3.25 7.19 -1.69
C LYS A 57 2.05 8.13 -1.83
N ALA A 58 1.14 7.82 -2.76
CA ALA A 58 -0.03 8.64 -2.99
C ALA A 58 -0.97 8.68 -1.77
N HIS A 59 -1.09 7.58 -1.02
CA HIS A 59 -1.84 7.58 0.24
C HIS A 59 -1.12 8.38 1.32
N LEU A 60 0.19 8.20 1.51
CA LEU A 60 0.96 8.96 2.50
C LEU A 60 0.81 10.48 2.28
N ALA A 61 0.93 10.93 1.03
CA ALA A 61 0.75 12.36 0.70
C ALA A 61 -0.67 12.90 0.99
N ARG A 62 -1.69 12.03 1.00
CA ARG A 62 -3.05 12.42 1.42
C ARG A 62 -3.15 12.45 2.94
N ALA A 63 -2.57 11.46 3.63
CA ALA A 63 -2.53 11.41 5.09
C ALA A 63 -1.80 12.61 5.71
N GLU A 64 -0.65 13.02 5.12
CA GLU A 64 0.11 14.22 5.52
C GLU A 64 -0.74 15.50 5.48
N ARG A 65 -1.76 15.56 4.61
CA ARG A 65 -2.66 16.72 4.48
C ARG A 65 -3.89 16.64 5.36
N ALA A 66 -4.33 15.43 5.70
CA ALA A 66 -5.60 15.18 6.39
C ALA A 66 -5.44 14.98 7.90
N MET A 67 -4.29 14.47 8.36
CA MET A 67 -4.07 14.15 9.77
C MET A 67 -3.49 15.33 10.54
N SER A 68 -4.03 15.56 11.74
CA SER A 68 -3.55 16.59 12.67
C SER A 68 -2.69 16.02 13.80
N HIS A 69 -2.83 14.73 14.12
CA HIS A 69 -2.06 14.09 15.18
C HIS A 69 -0.72 13.55 14.65
N PRO A 70 0.43 14.04 15.13
CA PRO A 70 1.73 13.64 14.58
C PRO A 70 2.06 12.15 14.75
N ALA A 71 1.60 11.52 15.85
CA ALA A 71 1.89 10.10 16.10
C ALA A 71 1.17 9.19 15.10
N ASP A 72 -0.08 9.50 14.74
CA ASP A 72 -0.84 8.75 13.74
C ASP A 72 -0.17 8.83 12.36
N LEU A 73 0.29 10.02 11.98
CA LEU A 73 1.02 10.21 10.74
C LEU A 73 2.37 9.46 10.75
N ALA A 74 3.06 9.44 11.89
CA ALA A 74 4.32 8.74 12.05
C ALA A 74 4.16 7.21 11.85
N GLU A 75 3.08 6.62 12.36
CA GLU A 75 2.76 5.20 12.14
C GLU A 75 2.59 4.89 10.64
N ILE A 76 1.78 5.69 9.93
CA ILE A 76 1.58 5.50 8.48
C ILE A 76 2.88 5.69 7.70
N SER A 77 3.67 6.72 8.04
CA SER A 77 4.97 6.99 7.42
C SER A 77 5.95 5.83 7.63
N GLY A 78 5.98 5.25 8.83
CA GLY A 78 6.78 4.08 9.17
C GLY A 78 6.42 2.84 8.34
N TRP A 79 5.13 2.61 8.06
CA TRP A 79 4.73 1.54 7.15
C TRP A 79 5.02 1.89 5.68
N ALA A 80 4.79 3.14 5.27
CA ALA A 80 5.02 3.58 3.90
C ALA A 80 6.49 3.45 3.49
N SER A 81 7.44 3.76 4.39
CA SER A 81 8.88 3.60 4.14
C SER A 81 9.25 2.14 3.86
N ARG A 82 8.67 1.18 4.59
CA ARG A 82 8.86 -0.25 4.38
C ARG A 82 8.37 -0.73 3.01
N VAL A 83 7.34 -0.11 2.44
CA VAL A 83 6.90 -0.42 1.06
C VAL A 83 7.97 -0.03 0.03
N GLN A 84 8.76 1.01 0.32
CA GLN A 84 9.79 1.53 -0.59
C GLN A 84 11.12 0.77 -0.51
N GLU A 85 11.37 0.05 0.59
CA GLU A 85 12.58 -0.75 0.77
C GLU A 85 12.78 -1.75 -0.38
N PRO A 86 13.99 -1.85 -0.96
CA PRO A 86 14.34 -2.93 -1.87
C PRO A 86 14.26 -4.26 -1.12
N ARG A 87 13.42 -5.19 -1.59
CA ARG A 87 13.31 -6.54 -1.03
C ARG A 87 13.62 -7.57 -2.11
N SER A 88 14.42 -8.57 -1.76
CA SER A 88 14.57 -9.78 -2.56
C SER A 88 13.22 -10.49 -2.64
N VAL A 89 12.86 -11.03 -3.81
CA VAL A 89 11.63 -11.81 -4.01
C VAL A 89 11.72 -13.07 -3.16
N GLY A 90 11.15 -13.02 -1.96
CA GLY A 90 11.01 -14.17 -1.06
C GLY A 90 9.54 -14.52 -0.96
N VAL A 91 9.22 -15.79 -1.21
CA VAL A 91 7.84 -16.32 -1.28
C VAL A 91 7.16 -16.37 0.11
N ASP A 92 7.85 -15.96 1.17
CA ASP A 92 7.40 -16.13 2.57
C ASP A 92 6.90 -14.84 3.22
N ALA A 93 6.27 -13.93 2.47
CA ALA A 93 5.72 -12.68 3.02
C ALA A 93 4.51 -12.91 3.97
N PHE A 94 4.00 -14.14 4.07
CA PHE A 94 2.81 -14.53 4.84
C PHE A 94 3.00 -15.80 5.70
N ALA A 95 4.23 -16.21 6.01
CA ALA A 95 4.42 -17.28 6.98
C ALA A 95 3.93 -16.79 8.37
N GLU A 96 2.81 -17.33 8.85
CA GLU A 96 2.41 -17.23 10.26
C GLU A 96 3.54 -17.80 11.13
N PRO A 97 3.89 -17.17 12.27
CA PRO A 97 4.86 -17.76 13.19
C PRO A 97 4.37 -19.15 13.64
N PRO A 98 5.26 -20.13 13.87
CA PRO A 98 4.83 -21.42 14.38
C PRO A 98 4.08 -21.19 15.70
N ALA A 99 2.86 -21.72 15.78
CA ALA A 99 2.11 -21.75 17.03
C ALA A 99 2.90 -22.60 18.02
N GLY A 100 3.55 -21.91 18.97
CA GLY A 100 4.20 -22.49 20.14
C GLY A 100 3.34 -22.27 21.38
#